data_AF-A0A0P9M6C6-F1
#
_entry.id   AF-A0A0P9M6C6-F1
#
_cell.length_a   1.000
_cell.length_b   1.000
_cell.length_c   1.000
_cell.angle_alpha   90.00
_cell.angle_beta   90.00
_cell.angle_gamma   90.00
#
_symmetry.space_group_name_H-M   'P 1'
#
loop_
_entity.id
_entity.type
_entity.pdbx_description
1 polymer ?
#
loop_
_entity_poly.entity_id
_entity_poly.type
_entity_poly.pdbx_seq_one_letter_code
_entity_poly.pdbx_strand_id
1 'polypeptide(L)' 'SFALTLIRGSPQRAILGPVRLARRPASHPPDQRQDSAVTYVALCVVSAIAVKKRFCL' A
#
# COMPACT_ATOMS: atom_id res chain seq x y z
N SER A 1 -40.27 -24.26 -5.25
CA SER A 1 -40.62 -23.82 -6.61
C SER A 1 -39.35 -23.40 -7.34
N PHE A 2 -39.00 -24.09 -8.43
CA PHE A 2 -37.80 -23.82 -9.25
C PHE A 2 -37.74 -22.36 -9.75
N ALA A 3 -38.90 -21.72 -9.90
CA ALA A 3 -39.05 -20.32 -10.28
C ALA A 3 -38.45 -19.31 -9.26
N LEU A 4 -38.51 -19.58 -7.95
CA LEU A 4 -37.91 -18.71 -6.93
C LEU A 4 -36.38 -18.67 -7.04
N THR A 5 -35.77 -19.77 -7.49
CA THR A 5 -34.33 -19.91 -7.71
C THR A 5 -33.85 -19.09 -8.92
N LEU A 6 -34.71 -18.88 -9.92
CA LEU A 6 -34.40 -18.05 -11.09
C LEU A 6 -34.55 -16.55 -10.80
N ILE A 7 -35.48 -16.16 -9.93
CA ILE A 7 -35.73 -14.76 -9.55
C ILE A 7 -34.64 -14.21 -8.60
N ARG A 8 -34.05 -15.06 -7.75
CA ARG A 8 -33.02 -14.66 -6.77
C ARG A 8 -31.58 -14.71 -7.28
N GLY A 9 -31.38 -14.96 -8.57
CA GLY A 9 -30.09 -15.06 -9.24
C GLY A 9 -29.65 -16.51 -9.44
N SER A 10 -29.58 -16.95 -10.70
CA SER A 10 -29.15 -18.29 -11.07
C SER A 10 -27.73 -18.60 -10.57
N PRO A 11 -27.44 -19.81 -10.05
CA PRO A 11 -26.08 -20.25 -9.72
C PRO A 11 -25.18 -20.37 -10.96
N GLN A 12 -25.77 -20.31 -12.15
CA GLN A 12 -25.08 -20.23 -13.43
C GLN A 12 -24.64 -18.79 -13.68
N ARG A 13 -23.80 -18.26 -12.77
CA ARG A 13 -22.88 -17.20 -13.14
C ARG A 13 -21.98 -17.82 -14.19
N ALA A 14 -22.34 -17.59 -15.45
CA ALA A 14 -21.60 -17.98 -16.62
C ALA A 14 -20.11 -17.82 -16.35
N ILE A 15 -19.35 -18.79 -16.82
CA ILE A 15 -17.88 -18.84 -16.85
C ILE A 15 -17.39 -17.77 -17.86
N LEU A 16 -17.77 -16.54 -17.59
CA LEU A 16 -17.33 -15.30 -18.18
C LEU A 16 -17.66 -14.26 -17.12
N GLY A 17 -16.94 -14.33 -16.01
CA GLY A 17 -17.04 -13.30 -14.98
C GLY A 17 -16.85 -11.93 -15.63
N PRO A 18 -17.46 -10.85 -15.10
CA PRO A 18 -17.06 -9.52 -15.51
C PRO A 18 -15.54 -9.47 -15.38
N VAL A 19 -14.84 -9.16 -16.47
CA VAL A 19 -13.42 -8.80 -16.40
C VAL A 19 -13.36 -7.66 -15.39
N ARG A 20 -13.06 -8.00 -14.13
CA ARG A 20 -12.78 -7.02 -13.10
C ARG A 20 -11.39 -6.54 -13.48
N LEU A 21 -11.35 -5.54 -14.35
CA LEU A 21 -10.31 -4.52 -14.37
C LEU A 21 -10.36 -3.85 -13.01
N ALA A 22 -9.94 -4.57 -11.98
CA ALA A 22 -9.60 -4.02 -10.70
C ALA A 22 -8.38 -3.15 -11.00
N ARG A 23 -8.64 -1.89 -11.34
CA ARG A 23 -7.63 -0.84 -11.26
C ARG A 23 -7.17 -0.87 -9.80
N ARG A 24 -6.09 -1.59 -9.55
CA ARG A 24 -5.30 -1.42 -8.33
C ARG A 24 -5.02 0.09 -8.30
N PRO A 25 -5.39 0.84 -7.24
CA PRO A 25 -4.79 2.15 -7.04
C PRO A 25 -3.30 1.91 -7.22
N ALA A 26 -2.66 2.64 -8.14
CA ALA A 26 -1.24 2.50 -8.38
C ALA A 26 -0.60 2.44 -6.99
N SER A 27 -0.12 1.25 -6.60
CA SER A 27 0.43 1.08 -5.27
C SER A 27 1.50 2.14 -5.21
N HIS A 28 1.36 3.04 -4.23
CA HIS A 28 2.24 4.18 -3.97
C HIS A 28 3.64 3.86 -4.49
N PRO A 29 4.26 4.72 -5.34
CA PRO A 29 5.55 4.41 -5.95
C PRO A 29 6.45 3.70 -4.94
N PRO A 30 6.97 2.50 -5.26
CA PRO A 30 7.69 1.66 -4.30
C PRO A 30 9.04 2.27 -3.86
N ASP A 31 9.28 3.54 -4.14
CA ASP A 31 10.46 4.31 -3.75
C ASP A 31 10.16 5.39 -2.70
N GLN A 32 8.92 5.50 -2.22
CA GLN A 32 8.61 6.33 -1.05
C GLN A 32 8.45 5.46 0.20
N ARG A 33 9.22 4.38 0.27
CA ARG A 33 9.44 3.65 1.52
C ARG A 33 10.47 4.40 2.35
N GLN A 34 10.34 4.23 3.66
CA GLN A 34 10.99 4.98 4.73
C GLN A 34 12.53 4.86 4.76
N ASP A 35 13.15 4.26 3.74
CA ASP A 35 14.57 3.94 3.60
C ASP A 35 15.28 4.80 2.54
N SER A 36 14.85 6.06 2.38
CA SER A 36 15.65 7.00 1.58
C SER A 36 17.00 7.21 2.25
N ALA A 37 18.08 7.23 1.46
CA ALA A 37 19.40 7.66 1.91
C ALA A 37 19.32 9.03 2.64
N VAL A 38 18.39 9.88 2.23
CA VAL A 38 18.12 11.18 2.86
C VAL A 38 17.65 11.03 4.30
N THR A 39 16.78 10.06 4.60
CA THR A 39 16.28 9.81 5.96
C THR A 39 17.41 9.36 6.89
N TYR A 40 18.25 8.44 6.42
CA TYR A 40 19.38 7.95 7.20
C TYR A 40 20.41 9.05 7.49
N VAL A 41 20.79 9.82 6.47
CA VAL A 41 21.72 10.94 6.62
C VAL A 41 21.16 12.02 7.54
N ALA A 42 19.87 12.35 7.43
CA ALA A 42 19.23 13.32 8.33
C ALA A 42 19.31 12.87 9.80
N LEU A 43 19.03 11.60 10.09
CA LEU A 43 19.15 11.05 11.44
C LEU A 43 20.60 11.07 11.95
N CYS A 44 21.58 10.71 11.12
CA CYS A 44 23.00 10.78 11.46
C CYS A 44 23.44 12.20 11.81
N VAL A 45 23.06 13.20 10.99
CA VAL A 45 23.44 14.61 11.19
C VAL A 45 22.84 15.15 12.49
N VAL A 46 21.55 14.91 12.73
CA VAL A 46 20.88 15.34 13.97
C VAL A 46 21.56 14.71 15.19
N SER A 47 21.90 13.42 15.12
CA SER A 47 22.59 12.71 16.20
C SER A 47 23.99 13.27 16.46
N ALA A 48 24.77 13.55 15.41
CA ALA A 48 26.10 14.14 15.53
C ALA A 48 26.06 15.53 16.16
N ILE A 49 25.07 16.36 15.78
CA ILE A 49 24.87 17.68 16.38
C ILE A 49 24.54 17.55 17.86
N ALA A 50 23.62 16.66 18.22
CA ALA A 50 23.22 16.43 19.61
C ALA A 50 24.40 15.96 20.48
N VAL A 51 25.20 15.01 19.99
CA VAL A 51 26.41 14.53 20.68
C VAL A 51 27.42 15.66 20.86
N LYS A 52 27.72 16.43 19.80
CA LYS A 52 28.65 17.56 19.89
C LYS A 52 28.17 18.60 20.91
N LYS A 53 26.87 18.91 20.93
CA LYS A 53 26.29 19.86 21.89
C LYS A 53 26.25 19.33 23.33
N ARG A 54 26.17 18.01 23.52
CA ARG A 54 26.05 17.38 24.85
C ARG A 54 27.39 17.06 25.50
N PHE A 55 28.42 16.78 24.70
CA PHE A 55 29.72 16.30 25.19
C PHE A 55 30.91 17.20 24.83
N CYS A 56 30.74 18.15 23.90
CA CYS A 56 31.82 19.01 23.43
C CYS A 56 31.52 20.51 23.58
N LEU A 57 30.47 20.87 24.34
CA LEU A 57 30.18 22.24 24.78
C LEU A 57 30.28 22.34 26.29
#